data_AF-A0AA38HHR2-F1
#
_entry.id   AF-A0AA38HHR2-F1
#
_cell.length_a   1.000
_cell.length_b   1.000
_cell.length_c   1.000
_cell.angle_alpha   90.00
_cell.angle_beta   90.00
_cell.angle_gamma   90.00
#
_symmetry.space_group_name_H-M   'P 1'
#
loop_
_entity.id
_entity.type
_entity.pdbx_description
1 polymer ?
#
loop_
_entity_poly.entity_id
_entity_poly.type
_entity_poly.pdbx_seq_one_letter_code
_entity_poly.pdbx_strand_id
1 'polypeptide(L)'
;MPFTLAFIAADRSTRLPFSADINSLGGLTAVVTISTNSSLDVRGLGIDSWDSNLLRFKSKLIVWQTWDSPISARFLFFREKLRLAVLRTIPQNEHIERFQKIHGRRLDYYERKRKKEAREVHKRSKVAQRLHGLKAKLLNKARHCEKIQMKKFIKAHEEKEIKIGSDKQAQEGAVPAYLLDRETQNRAKVLSNTIKQKRKEKAGKWNVPLPKVKGIAENEVFKVVKTGKRQKKAWKRMITKVTFVGDGFTRKPPKYERFIRPAGLRFTKAHVTHPELKATFQLSIIGVKKNPNSTLYTSLGVITKGTIIEVNVSELGLVTTTGKVVWGKYAQVTNNPENDGCINSVLLV
;
A
#
# COMPACT_ATOMS: atom_id res chain seq x y z
N MET A 1 -13.31 2.93 32.99
CA MET A 1 -12.82 3.12 31.60
C MET A 1 -11.32 2.84 31.58
N PRO A 2 -10.86 1.65 31.15
CA PRO A 2 -9.43 1.36 31.06
C PRO A 2 -8.84 2.12 29.86
N PHE A 3 -7.79 2.91 30.12
CA PHE A 3 -7.04 3.66 29.12
C PHE A 3 -5.89 2.80 28.58
N THR A 4 -5.94 2.51 27.29
CA THR A 4 -4.89 1.86 26.52
C THR A 4 -3.84 2.87 26.04
N LEU A 5 -2.57 2.51 26.17
CA LEU A 5 -1.41 3.28 25.69
C LEU A 5 -0.81 2.54 24.49
N ALA A 6 -0.95 3.13 23.30
CA ALA A 6 -0.44 2.59 22.04
C ALA A 6 1.02 3.04 21.80
N PHE A 7 1.91 2.07 21.54
CA PHE A 7 3.20 2.31 20.90
C PHE A 7 3.13 1.91 19.43
N ILE A 8 3.48 2.85 18.56
CA ILE A 8 3.63 2.67 17.11
C ILE A 8 5.09 2.33 16.83
N ALA A 9 5.32 1.17 16.20
CA ALA A 9 6.49 0.92 15.37
C ALA A 9 6.00 0.34 14.02
N ALA A 10 6.31 1.07 12.94
CA ALA A 10 6.30 0.59 11.55
C ALA A 10 7.55 -0.28 11.33
N ASP A 11 7.66 -1.26 10.45
CA ASP A 11 6.91 -1.62 9.23
C ASP A 11 7.34 -3.06 8.85
N ARG A 12 6.41 -3.90 8.36
CA ARG A 12 6.58 -4.71 7.14
C ARG A 12 5.47 -5.76 6.99
N SER A 13 4.75 -5.60 5.88
CA SER A 13 4.03 -6.63 5.10
C SER A 13 2.95 -7.45 5.82
N THR A 14 1.70 -7.00 5.61
CA THR A 14 0.51 -7.81 5.32
C THR A 14 0.29 -9.07 6.18
N ARG A 15 -0.61 -8.97 7.15
CA ARG A 15 -1.60 -10.01 7.49
C ARG A 15 -2.80 -9.35 8.17
N LEU A 16 -3.98 -9.63 7.61
CA LEU A 16 -5.30 -9.22 8.09
C LEU A 16 -5.57 -9.75 9.50
N PRO A 17 -6.32 -9.06 10.36
CA PRO A 17 -6.70 -9.59 11.67
C PRO A 17 -7.91 -10.51 11.52
N PHE A 18 -7.74 -11.78 11.87
CA PHE A 18 -8.84 -12.66 12.22
C PHE A 18 -8.87 -12.72 13.77
N SER A 19 -9.87 -12.12 14.37
CA SER A 19 -10.20 -12.27 15.79
C SER A 19 -10.99 -13.56 15.96
N ALA A 20 -10.52 -14.47 16.80
CA ALA A 20 -11.33 -15.55 17.34
C ALA A 20 -11.18 -15.51 18.86
N ASP A 21 -12.20 -14.96 19.51
CA ASP A 21 -12.42 -15.11 20.95
C ASP A 21 -12.75 -16.58 21.23
N ILE A 22 -11.92 -17.24 22.03
CA ILE A 22 -12.26 -18.55 22.61
C ILE A 22 -12.48 -18.32 24.09
N ASN A 23 -13.72 -17.98 24.42
CA ASN A 23 -14.33 -18.25 25.70
C ASN A 23 -15.82 -18.51 25.42
N SER A 24 -16.16 -19.74 25.06
CA SER A 24 -17.37 -20.41 25.54
C SER A 24 -17.53 -21.78 24.87
N LEU A 25 -17.82 -22.76 25.72
CA LEU A 25 -18.62 -23.96 25.46
C LEU A 25 -18.07 -25.05 24.54
N GLY A 26 -17.94 -26.24 25.13
CA GLY A 26 -18.50 -27.48 24.57
C GLY A 26 -17.76 -28.13 23.39
N GLY A 27 -17.42 -29.41 23.54
CA GLY A 27 -16.74 -30.18 22.52
C GLY A 27 -17.45 -30.21 21.15
N LEU A 28 -16.66 -30.24 20.08
CA LEU A 28 -16.83 -31.07 18.88
C LEU A 28 -15.67 -30.78 17.90
N THR A 29 -15.22 -31.84 17.25
CA THR A 29 -14.13 -31.94 16.28
C THR A 29 -14.33 -31.06 15.03
N ALA A 30 -13.27 -30.41 14.52
CA ALA A 30 -13.25 -29.81 13.19
C ALA A 30 -12.02 -30.26 12.38
N VAL A 31 -12.28 -30.89 11.23
CA VAL A 31 -11.32 -31.30 10.20
C VAL A 31 -11.08 -30.12 9.25
N VAL A 32 -9.82 -29.78 8.98
CA VAL A 32 -9.46 -28.77 7.95
C VAL A 32 -8.43 -29.36 6.99
N THR A 33 -8.83 -29.47 5.72
CA THR A 33 -8.03 -29.84 4.55
C THR A 33 -7.27 -28.63 4.00
N ILE A 34 -6.00 -28.78 3.60
CA ILE A 34 -5.24 -27.73 2.90
C ILE A 34 -4.52 -28.30 1.68
N SER A 35 -4.84 -27.71 0.52
CA SER A 35 -4.28 -27.88 -0.82
C SER A 35 -2.96 -27.13 -0.98
N THR A 36 -1.92 -27.73 -1.56
CA THR A 36 -0.65 -27.06 -1.88
C THR A 36 -0.47 -26.93 -3.39
N ASN A 37 -0.28 -25.72 -3.88
CA ASN A 37 0.31 -25.44 -5.19
C ASN A 37 1.21 -24.20 -5.13
N SER A 38 2.29 -24.25 -5.93
CA SER A 38 3.23 -23.20 -6.34
C SER A 38 4.60 -23.10 -5.62
N SER A 39 5.60 -23.12 -6.48
CA SER A 39 7.05 -23.18 -6.34
C SER A 39 7.68 -21.79 -6.36
N LEU A 40 8.73 -21.54 -5.54
CA LEU A 40 9.57 -20.35 -5.65
C LEU A 40 11.06 -20.67 -5.42
N ASP A 41 11.85 -20.21 -6.39
CA ASP A 41 13.30 -20.22 -6.56
C ASP A 41 14.01 -19.33 -5.53
N VAL A 42 15.13 -19.81 -4.95
CA VAL A 42 16.11 -18.95 -4.26
C VAL A 42 17.53 -19.41 -4.62
N ARG A 43 18.14 -18.73 -5.59
CA ARG A 43 19.59 -18.65 -5.75
C ARG A 43 20.04 -17.26 -5.33
N GLY A 44 20.96 -17.19 -4.36
CA GLY A 44 21.71 -15.97 -4.10
C GLY A 44 21.95 -15.62 -2.64
N LEU A 45 22.50 -16.52 -1.83
CA LEU A 45 23.33 -16.18 -0.68
C LEU A 45 24.36 -17.31 -0.50
N GLY A 46 25.62 -17.03 -0.75
CA GLY A 46 26.72 -17.94 -0.51
C GLY A 46 26.91 -18.16 0.99
N ILE A 47 26.68 -19.40 1.42
CA ILE A 47 27.17 -19.98 2.67
C ILE A 47 27.64 -21.39 2.31
N ASP A 48 28.88 -21.66 2.65
CA ASP A 48 29.63 -22.84 2.26
C ASP A 48 29.08 -24.13 2.87
N SER A 49 29.16 -25.16 2.02
CA SER A 49 29.15 -26.60 2.28
C SER A 49 28.71 -27.07 3.68
N TRP A 50 27.52 -27.64 3.76
CA TRP A 50 27.20 -29.03 4.14
C TRP A 50 25.67 -29.18 3.96
N ASP A 51 25.18 -30.39 3.71
CA ASP A 51 23.77 -30.74 3.41
C ASP A 51 23.27 -30.53 1.97
N SER A 52 23.83 -31.31 1.04
CA SER A 52 23.26 -31.54 -0.31
C SER A 52 22.46 -32.85 -0.43
N ASN A 53 22.18 -33.56 0.67
CA ASN A 53 21.54 -34.88 0.62
C ASN A 53 20.11 -34.96 1.21
N LEU A 54 19.52 -33.86 1.65
CA LEU A 54 18.18 -33.88 2.28
C LEU A 54 17.00 -33.51 1.36
N LEU A 55 17.21 -33.42 0.04
CA LEU A 55 16.19 -32.97 -0.94
C LEU A 55 15.91 -33.97 -2.07
N ARG A 56 16.01 -35.27 -1.78
CA ARG A 56 15.61 -36.37 -2.70
C ARG A 56 14.75 -37.46 -2.05
N PHE A 57 13.86 -37.10 -1.13
CA PHE A 57 12.90 -38.05 -0.55
C PHE A 57 11.49 -37.43 -0.40
N LYS A 58 10.91 -36.97 -1.51
CA LYS A 58 9.46 -36.73 -1.61
C LYS A 58 8.93 -37.10 -2.99
N SER A 59 8.99 -38.39 -3.32
CA SER A 59 8.16 -38.99 -4.36
C SER A 59 8.19 -40.51 -4.25
N LYS A 60 7.35 -41.06 -3.37
CA LYS A 60 6.78 -42.42 -3.40
C LYS A 60 6.18 -42.71 -2.02
N LEU A 61 4.91 -42.42 -1.85
CA LEU A 61 4.08 -43.03 -0.82
C LEU A 61 2.94 -43.73 -1.55
N ILE A 62 3.19 -44.97 -1.97
CA ILE A 62 2.19 -45.89 -2.50
C ILE A 62 2.50 -47.25 -1.86
N VAL A 63 1.53 -47.70 -1.06
CA VAL A 63 1.20 -49.09 -0.69
C VAL A 63 2.31 -49.90 -0.04
N TRP A 64 2.16 -50.22 1.25
CA TRP A 64 2.28 -51.60 1.77
C TRP A 64 1.55 -51.67 3.12
N GLN A 65 0.39 -52.32 3.08
CA GLN A 65 -0.27 -52.89 4.24
C GLN A 65 0.58 -54.05 4.80
N THR A 66 0.48 -54.23 6.12
CA THR A 66 0.75 -55.46 6.89
C THR A 66 2.14 -56.07 6.79
N TRP A 67 3.10 -55.52 7.55
CA TRP A 67 4.18 -56.31 8.16
C TRP A 67 4.42 -55.75 9.57
N ASP A 68 3.99 -56.50 10.59
CA ASP A 68 4.42 -56.30 11.97
C ASP A 68 5.94 -56.50 12.03
N SER A 69 6.68 -55.42 12.23
CA SER A 69 8.12 -55.43 12.41
C SER A 69 8.52 -54.28 13.34
N PRO A 70 9.34 -54.54 14.39
CA PRO A 70 9.59 -53.61 15.51
C PRO A 70 10.45 -52.38 15.16
N ILE A 71 10.57 -52.04 13.88
CA ILE A 71 11.48 -51.01 13.37
C ILE A 71 10.73 -49.70 13.04
N SER A 72 9.43 -49.73 12.73
CA SER A 72 8.64 -48.52 12.42
C SER A 72 8.24 -47.73 13.68
N ALA A 73 8.01 -48.42 14.80
CA ALA A 73 7.73 -47.80 16.10
C ALA A 73 8.90 -46.93 16.56
N ARG A 74 10.14 -47.36 16.30
CA ARG A 74 11.35 -46.65 16.71
C ARG A 74 11.53 -45.32 15.97
N PHE A 75 11.12 -45.24 14.70
CA PHE A 75 11.24 -44.04 13.87
C PHE A 75 10.12 -43.01 14.15
N LEU A 76 8.89 -43.47 14.39
CA LEU A 76 7.79 -42.62 14.87
C LEU A 76 8.08 -42.09 16.28
N PHE A 77 8.57 -42.95 17.18
CA PHE A 77 8.98 -42.56 18.53
C PHE A 77 10.16 -41.58 18.52
N PHE A 78 11.07 -41.68 17.55
CA PHE A 78 12.19 -40.73 17.41
C PHE A 78 11.73 -39.37 16.89
N ARG A 79 10.79 -39.34 15.92
CA ARG A 79 10.21 -38.10 15.39
C ARG A 79 9.30 -37.40 16.41
N GLU A 80 8.60 -38.16 17.23
CA GLU A 80 7.77 -37.66 18.33
C GLU A 80 8.61 -37.23 19.53
N LYS A 81 9.69 -37.95 19.86
CA LYS A 81 10.73 -37.50 20.80
C LYS A 81 11.42 -36.22 20.36
N LEU A 82 11.72 -36.04 19.08
CA LEU A 82 12.32 -34.80 18.56
C LEU A 82 11.33 -33.63 18.64
N ARG A 83 10.04 -33.85 18.35
CA ARG A 83 8.99 -32.83 18.55
C ARG A 83 8.80 -32.48 20.04
N LEU A 84 8.80 -33.47 20.92
CA LEU A 84 8.75 -33.29 22.38
C LEU A 84 10.04 -32.69 22.95
N ALA A 85 11.20 -32.93 22.34
CA ALA A 85 12.49 -32.36 22.74
C ALA A 85 12.55 -30.87 22.42
N VAL A 86 12.05 -30.44 21.25
CA VAL A 86 11.98 -29.02 20.88
C VAL A 86 10.93 -28.26 21.72
N LEU A 87 9.84 -28.91 22.14
CA LEU A 87 8.87 -28.34 23.08
C LEU A 87 9.37 -28.32 24.54
N ARG A 88 10.36 -29.16 24.89
CA ARG A 88 11.02 -29.18 26.22
C ARG A 88 12.10 -28.12 26.40
N THR A 89 12.58 -27.49 25.31
CA THR A 89 13.64 -26.46 25.36
C THR A 89 13.11 -25.02 25.44
N ILE A 90 11.80 -24.82 25.55
CA ILE A 90 11.23 -23.50 25.81
C ILE A 90 11.18 -23.32 27.33
N PRO A 91 11.87 -22.32 27.91
CA PRO A 91 11.82 -22.10 29.33
C PRO A 91 10.37 -21.77 29.73
N GLN A 92 9.85 -22.51 30.71
CA GLN A 92 8.45 -22.40 31.12
C GLN A 92 8.20 -21.09 31.88
N ASN A 93 7.13 -20.39 31.50
CA ASN A 93 6.61 -19.17 32.13
C ASN A 93 7.62 -18.00 32.19
N GLU A 94 7.27 -16.95 32.94
CA GLU A 94 8.11 -15.77 33.25
C GLU A 94 9.22 -16.11 34.27
N HIS A 95 10.08 -17.06 33.91
CA HIS A 95 11.19 -17.53 34.74
C HIS A 95 12.20 -16.42 35.09
N ILE A 96 12.38 -15.40 34.23
CA ILE A 96 13.25 -14.23 34.51
C ILE A 96 12.65 -13.33 35.59
N GLU A 97 11.36 -13.03 35.53
CA GLU A 97 10.69 -12.25 36.57
C GLU A 97 10.66 -13.02 37.89
N ARG A 98 10.39 -14.33 37.83
CA ARG A 98 10.43 -15.22 39.00
C ARG A 98 11.83 -15.23 39.63
N PHE A 99 12.88 -15.36 38.83
CA PHE A 99 14.26 -15.29 39.30
C PHE A 99 14.57 -13.93 39.96
N GLN A 100 14.13 -12.82 39.38
CA GLN A 100 14.30 -11.50 39.96
C GLN A 100 13.50 -11.29 41.26
N LYS A 101 12.34 -11.94 41.42
CA LYS A 101 11.57 -11.91 42.67
C LYS A 101 12.22 -12.73 43.78
N ILE A 102 12.82 -13.88 43.43
CA ILE A 102 13.45 -14.80 44.40
C ILE A 102 14.86 -14.33 44.79
N HIS A 103 15.69 -14.00 43.81
CA HIS A 103 17.11 -13.69 44.01
C HIS A 103 17.44 -12.20 43.87
N GLY A 104 16.44 -11.37 43.58
CA GLY A 104 16.64 -9.95 43.35
C GLY A 104 17.31 -9.65 42.00
N ARG A 105 17.72 -8.39 41.83
CA ARG A 105 18.60 -7.98 40.73
C ARG A 105 20.03 -7.94 41.23
N ARG A 106 20.97 -7.88 40.29
CA ARG A 106 22.39 -7.62 40.59
C ARG A 106 22.50 -6.37 41.49
N LEU A 107 23.32 -6.44 42.54
CA LEU A 107 23.44 -5.40 43.57
C LEU A 107 23.72 -4.00 43.00
N ASP A 108 24.52 -3.89 41.93
CA ASP A 108 24.88 -2.62 41.27
C ASP A 108 23.92 -2.19 40.14
N TYR A 109 22.80 -2.89 39.94
CA TYR A 109 21.88 -2.66 38.82
C TYR A 109 21.32 -1.24 38.80
N TYR A 110 20.80 -0.79 39.95
CA TYR A 110 20.17 0.53 40.08
C TYR A 110 21.19 1.66 39.94
N GLU A 111 22.40 1.49 40.49
CA GLU A 111 23.47 2.46 40.33
C GLU A 111 23.90 2.59 38.87
N ARG A 112 24.06 1.47 38.16
CA ARG A 112 24.40 1.45 36.73
C ARG A 112 23.30 2.10 35.89
N LYS A 113 22.03 1.80 36.17
CA LYS A 113 20.88 2.38 35.46
C LYS A 113 20.84 3.90 35.66
N ARG A 114 20.92 4.38 36.90
CA ARG A 114 21.00 5.81 37.23
C ARG A 114 22.15 6.51 36.51
N LYS A 115 23.37 5.95 36.59
CA LYS A 115 24.56 6.50 35.90
C LYS A 115 24.42 6.46 34.38
N LYS A 116 23.67 5.51 33.81
CA LYS A 116 23.42 5.43 32.36
C LYS A 116 22.44 6.53 31.91
N GLU A 117 21.34 6.71 32.63
CA GLU A 117 20.33 7.75 32.35
C GLU A 117 20.92 9.17 32.47
N ALA A 118 21.72 9.42 33.51
CA ALA A 118 22.40 10.71 33.66
C ALA A 118 23.39 11.01 32.51
N ARG A 119 24.17 10.01 32.06
CA ARG A 119 25.14 10.16 30.96
C ARG A 119 24.49 10.29 29.58
N GLU A 120 23.24 9.88 29.45
CA GLU A 120 22.53 9.80 28.18
C GLU A 120 22.37 11.18 27.53
N VAL A 121 22.19 12.27 28.31
CA VAL A 121 22.10 13.64 27.80
C VAL A 121 23.39 14.07 27.09
N HIS A 122 24.54 13.88 27.73
CA HIS A 122 25.85 14.19 27.13
C HIS A 122 26.15 13.28 25.95
N LYS A 123 25.85 11.99 26.07
CA LYS A 123 26.03 11.02 24.99
C LYS A 123 25.22 11.41 23.75
N ARG A 124 23.96 11.82 23.93
CA ARG A 124 23.09 12.27 22.84
C ARG A 124 23.66 13.51 22.13
N SER A 125 24.12 14.51 22.87
CA SER A 125 24.75 15.71 22.30
C SER A 125 26.02 15.36 21.51
N LYS A 126 26.90 14.55 22.12
CA LYS A 126 28.15 14.07 21.51
C LYS A 126 27.92 13.26 20.24
N VAL A 127 26.91 12.38 20.24
CA VAL A 127 26.53 11.58 19.07
C VAL A 127 25.97 12.48 17.96
N ALA A 128 25.15 13.48 18.30
CA ALA A 128 24.63 14.43 17.30
C ALA A 128 25.74 15.24 16.61
N GLN A 129 26.78 15.65 17.35
CA GLN A 129 27.92 16.39 16.79
C GLN A 129 28.88 15.51 15.96
N ARG A 130 29.04 14.23 16.34
CA ARG A 130 30.00 13.32 15.72
C ARG A 130 29.45 12.51 14.55
N LEU A 131 28.14 12.32 14.47
CA LEU A 131 27.56 11.58 13.35
C LEU A 131 27.63 12.43 12.09
N HIS A 132 28.06 11.80 10.99
CA HIS A 132 28.09 12.41 9.66
C HIS A 132 27.22 11.61 8.66
N GLY A 133 26.91 12.23 7.53
CA GLY A 133 26.19 11.59 6.42
C GLY A 133 24.76 11.15 6.76
N LEU A 134 24.35 9.98 6.26
CA LEU A 134 22.98 9.46 6.41
C LEU A 134 22.60 9.24 7.87
N LYS A 135 23.54 8.76 8.69
CA LYS A 135 23.30 8.47 10.12
C LYS A 135 22.93 9.74 10.89
N ALA A 136 23.58 10.87 10.58
CA ALA A 136 23.25 12.17 11.17
C ALA A 136 21.84 12.64 10.77
N LYS A 137 21.49 12.49 9.49
CA LYS A 137 20.17 12.85 8.97
C LYS A 137 19.05 12.04 9.63
N LEU A 138 19.24 10.73 9.79
CA LEU A 138 18.28 9.85 10.47
C LEU A 138 18.13 10.20 11.94
N LEU A 139 19.24 10.47 12.65
CA LEU A 139 19.19 10.90 14.05
C LEU A 139 18.40 12.20 14.19
N ASN A 140 18.69 13.22 13.36
CA ASN A 140 18.00 14.50 13.43
C ASN A 140 16.50 14.38 13.11
N LYS A 141 16.13 13.52 12.15
CA LYS A 141 14.73 13.22 11.84
C LYS A 141 14.01 12.58 13.03
N ALA A 142 14.61 11.55 13.65
CA ALA A 142 14.05 10.91 14.84
C ALA A 142 13.87 11.91 15.99
N ARG A 143 14.88 12.75 16.23
CA ARG A 143 14.83 13.79 17.27
C ARG A 143 13.78 14.86 17.01
N HIS A 144 13.56 15.23 15.75
CA HIS A 144 12.49 16.14 15.37
C HIS A 144 11.11 15.55 15.68
N CYS A 145 10.89 14.26 15.35
CA CYS A 145 9.67 13.54 15.69
C CYS A 145 9.44 13.45 17.22
N GLU A 146 10.47 13.10 18.00
CA GLU A 146 10.40 13.07 19.47
C GLU A 146 9.97 14.42 20.05
N LYS A 147 10.57 15.53 19.58
CA LYS A 147 10.22 16.89 20.02
C LYS A 147 8.78 17.25 19.68
N ILE A 148 8.30 16.91 18.49
CA ILE A 148 6.90 17.16 18.09
C ILE A 148 5.95 16.35 18.96
N GLN A 149 6.26 15.08 19.21
CA GLN A 149 5.45 14.20 20.04
C GLN A 149 5.34 14.75 21.47
N MET A 150 6.45 15.13 22.09
CA MET A 150 6.45 15.74 23.42
C MET A 150 5.69 17.07 23.47
N LYS A 151 5.85 17.93 22.46
CA LYS A 151 5.07 19.17 22.36
C LYS A 151 3.56 18.91 22.28
N LYS A 152 3.14 17.90 21.50
CA LYS A 152 1.73 17.50 21.43
C LYS A 152 1.22 16.95 22.76
N PHE A 153 2.02 16.16 23.47
CA PHE A 153 1.63 15.64 24.79
C PHE A 153 1.51 16.72 25.85
N ILE A 154 2.47 17.65 25.91
CA ILE A 154 2.41 18.79 26.82
C ILE A 154 1.16 19.63 26.52
N LYS A 155 0.96 20.00 25.25
CA LYS A 155 -0.22 20.76 24.82
C LYS A 155 -1.53 20.05 25.16
N ALA A 156 -1.63 18.74 24.92
CA ALA A 156 -2.82 17.97 25.25
C ALA A 156 -3.04 17.80 26.77
N HIS A 157 -1.98 17.96 27.59
CA HIS A 157 -2.10 17.99 29.05
C HIS A 157 -2.57 19.36 29.53
N GLU A 158 -1.96 20.44 29.04
CA GLU A 158 -2.36 21.83 29.32
C GLU A 158 -3.83 22.08 28.92
N GLU A 159 -4.25 21.60 27.74
CA GLU A 159 -5.65 21.69 27.27
C GLU A 159 -6.64 20.90 28.14
N LYS A 160 -6.19 19.85 28.84
CA LYS A 160 -7.03 19.11 29.80
C LYS A 160 -7.15 19.83 31.13
N GLU A 161 -6.08 20.50 31.58
CA GLU A 161 -6.08 21.28 32.81
C GLU A 161 -6.96 22.53 32.67
N ILE A 162 -6.95 23.16 31.50
CA ILE A 162 -7.87 24.25 31.16
C ILE A 162 -9.25 23.64 30.88
N LYS A 163 -10.08 23.52 31.91
CA LYS A 163 -11.52 23.30 31.74
C LYS A 163 -12.12 24.54 31.08
N ILE A 164 -12.22 24.53 29.75
CA ILE A 164 -13.03 25.51 29.05
C ILE A 164 -14.47 25.24 29.47
N GLY A 165 -15.01 26.09 30.36
CA GLY A 165 -16.44 26.16 30.62
C GLY A 165 -17.16 26.28 29.28
N SER A 166 -18.20 25.47 29.08
CA SER A 166 -18.91 25.32 27.82
C SER A 166 -19.78 26.53 27.50
N ASP A 167 -19.16 27.69 27.28
CA ASP A 167 -19.81 28.85 26.67
C ASP A 167 -19.26 29.05 25.26
N LYS A 168 -19.61 28.11 24.39
CA LYS A 168 -19.52 28.34 22.94
C LYS A 168 -20.94 28.50 22.44
N GLN A 169 -21.36 29.76 22.26
CA GLN A 169 -22.50 30.15 21.44
C GLN A 169 -22.57 29.25 20.20
N ALA A 170 -23.77 28.71 19.94
CA ALA A 170 -24.04 27.72 18.92
C ALA A 170 -23.31 28.02 17.61
N GLN A 171 -22.35 27.16 17.25
CA GLN A 171 -21.57 27.32 16.03
C GLN A 171 -22.48 27.09 14.81
N GLU A 172 -22.28 27.93 13.79
CA GLU A 172 -22.96 27.91 12.49
C GLU A 172 -22.72 26.57 11.78
N GLY A 173 -23.56 25.57 12.09
CA GLY A 173 -23.34 24.17 11.76
C GLY A 173 -24.00 23.16 12.69
N ALA A 174 -24.86 23.59 13.62
CA ALA A 174 -25.64 22.70 14.47
C ALA A 174 -26.53 21.78 13.63
N VAL A 175 -26.19 20.49 13.62
CA VAL A 175 -26.97 19.44 12.96
C VAL A 175 -27.77 18.72 14.05
N PRO A 176 -29.04 18.32 13.80
CA PRO A 176 -29.82 17.55 14.77
C PRO A 176 -29.09 16.31 15.30
N ALA A 177 -29.35 15.91 16.55
CA ALA A 177 -28.60 14.85 17.25
C ALA A 177 -28.47 13.53 16.47
N TYR A 178 -29.48 13.16 15.68
CA TYR A 178 -29.50 11.96 14.84
C TYR A 178 -28.59 12.04 13.58
N LEU A 179 -27.92 13.17 13.35
CA LEU A 179 -27.01 13.44 12.23
C LEU A 179 -25.58 13.78 12.68
N LEU A 180 -25.30 13.81 13.99
CA LEU A 180 -23.99 14.18 14.55
C LEU A 180 -22.91 13.11 14.29
N ASP A 181 -23.26 11.82 14.36
CA ASP A 181 -22.33 10.69 14.21
C ASP A 181 -22.32 10.08 12.81
N ARG A 182 -23.14 10.61 11.91
CA ARG A 182 -23.08 10.26 10.49
C ARG A 182 -22.12 11.24 9.84
N GLU A 183 -20.97 10.77 9.33
CA GLU A 183 -20.19 11.55 8.35
C GLU A 183 -21.12 11.88 7.19
N THR A 184 -21.76 13.04 7.28
CA THR A 184 -22.78 13.44 6.33
C THR A 184 -22.03 13.79 5.07
N GLN A 185 -22.13 12.92 4.07
CA GLN A 185 -22.08 13.33 2.68
C GLN A 185 -23.24 14.32 2.45
N ASN A 186 -23.11 15.56 2.93
CA ASN A 186 -24.01 16.68 2.65
C ASN A 186 -23.85 17.16 1.20
N ARG A 187 -23.67 16.22 0.28
CA ARG A 187 -23.46 16.47 -1.14
C ARG A 187 -24.75 16.40 -1.92
N ALA A 188 -25.77 15.65 -1.51
CA ALA A 188 -26.98 15.52 -2.32
C ALA A 188 -27.77 16.84 -2.50
N LYS A 189 -27.89 17.67 -1.45
CA LYS A 189 -28.55 18.99 -1.53
C LYS A 189 -27.65 20.09 -2.10
N VAL A 190 -26.34 20.03 -1.84
CA VAL A 190 -25.38 20.94 -2.48
C VAL A 190 -25.32 20.63 -3.98
N LEU A 191 -25.24 19.36 -4.38
CA LEU A 191 -25.28 18.92 -5.78
C LEU A 191 -26.52 19.43 -6.51
N SER A 192 -27.72 19.38 -5.92
CA SER A 192 -28.94 19.86 -6.59
C SER A 192 -29.00 21.39 -6.73
N ASN A 193 -28.51 22.15 -5.76
CA ASN A 193 -28.40 23.62 -5.85
C ASN A 193 -27.24 24.06 -6.75
N THR A 194 -26.11 23.35 -6.72
CA THR A 194 -24.97 23.54 -7.64
C THR A 194 -25.33 23.15 -9.07
N ILE A 195 -26.17 22.13 -9.31
CA ILE A 195 -26.70 21.83 -10.65
C ILE A 195 -27.59 22.97 -11.14
N LYS A 196 -28.42 23.56 -10.26
CA LYS A 196 -29.24 24.74 -10.61
C LYS A 196 -28.38 25.98 -10.89
N GLN A 197 -27.30 26.20 -10.13
CA GLN A 197 -26.30 27.26 -10.40
C GLN A 197 -25.50 26.99 -11.68
N LYS A 198 -24.99 25.78 -11.90
CA LYS A 198 -24.30 25.32 -13.13
C LYS A 198 -25.18 25.45 -14.39
N ARG A 199 -26.50 25.28 -14.27
CA ARG A 199 -27.46 25.52 -15.36
C ARG A 199 -27.65 27.02 -15.66
N LYS A 200 -27.51 27.89 -14.65
CA LYS A 200 -27.54 29.36 -14.79
C LYS A 200 -26.21 29.92 -15.30
N GLU A 201 -25.08 29.33 -14.92
CA GLU A 201 -23.72 29.66 -15.35
C GLU A 201 -23.34 29.05 -16.72
N LYS A 202 -24.29 28.85 -17.63
CA LYS A 202 -24.06 28.13 -18.92
C LYS A 202 -23.00 28.78 -19.84
N ALA A 203 -22.51 29.97 -19.49
CA ALA A 203 -21.41 30.70 -20.12
C ALA A 203 -20.11 30.74 -19.27
N GLY A 204 -20.03 29.99 -18.17
CA GLY A 204 -18.89 29.93 -17.28
C GLY A 204 -17.73 29.13 -17.89
N LYS A 205 -16.50 29.62 -17.68
CA LYS A 205 -15.25 28.98 -18.12
C LYS A 205 -15.09 27.60 -17.45
N TRP A 206 -15.50 26.53 -18.15
CA TRP A 206 -15.28 25.15 -17.71
C TRP A 206 -13.81 24.77 -17.85
N ASN A 207 -13.02 25.15 -16.85
CA ASN A 207 -11.60 24.81 -16.80
C ASN A 207 -11.41 23.41 -16.20
N VAL A 208 -10.64 22.59 -16.90
CA VAL A 208 -10.11 21.35 -16.32
C VAL A 208 -9.11 21.68 -15.19
N PRO A 209 -8.94 20.81 -14.18
CA PRO A 209 -8.00 21.04 -13.06
C PRO A 209 -6.58 21.40 -13.48
N LEU A 210 -6.09 20.81 -14.58
CA LEU A 210 -4.79 21.12 -15.18
C LEU A 210 -5.00 21.67 -16.61
N PRO A 211 -5.17 22.99 -16.79
CA PRO A 211 -5.46 23.58 -18.09
C PRO A 211 -4.22 23.63 -19.00
N LYS A 212 -3.04 23.90 -18.43
CA LYS A 212 -1.77 23.96 -19.16
C LYS A 212 -0.79 22.98 -18.52
N VAL A 213 -0.23 22.10 -19.35
CA VAL A 213 0.79 21.14 -18.95
C VAL A 213 2.09 21.48 -19.67
N LYS A 214 3.22 21.08 -19.06
CA LYS A 214 4.53 21.16 -19.71
C LYS A 214 4.50 20.39 -21.03
N GLY A 215 4.92 21.05 -22.10
CA GLY A 215 5.12 20.42 -23.40
C GLY A 215 6.19 19.33 -23.33
N ILE A 216 5.93 18.19 -23.97
CA ILE A 216 6.86 17.06 -24.03
C ILE A 216 7.46 17.00 -25.44
N ALA A 217 8.77 16.94 -25.53
CA ALA A 217 9.48 16.82 -26.80
C ALA A 217 9.33 15.40 -27.38
N GLU A 218 9.28 15.28 -28.70
CA GLU A 218 9.04 14.00 -29.37
C GLU A 218 10.15 12.97 -29.12
N ASN A 219 11.39 13.41 -28.93
CA ASN A 219 12.53 12.55 -28.60
C ASN A 219 12.40 11.86 -27.24
N GLU A 220 11.68 12.48 -26.30
CA GLU A 220 11.41 11.90 -24.97
C GLU A 220 10.36 10.79 -25.06
N VAL A 221 9.36 10.95 -25.93
CA VAL A 221 8.27 9.98 -26.13
C VAL A 221 8.70 8.83 -27.04
N PHE A 222 9.46 9.12 -28.09
CA PHE A 222 9.83 8.16 -29.13
C PHE A 222 11.33 7.83 -29.12
N LYS A 223 11.66 6.67 -28.56
CA LYS A 223 12.99 6.08 -28.66
C LYS A 223 13.20 5.46 -30.05
N VAL A 224 14.32 5.80 -30.70
CA VAL A 224 14.71 5.21 -31.99
C VAL A 224 15.09 3.73 -31.79
N VAL A 225 14.53 2.84 -32.61
CA VAL A 225 14.93 1.42 -32.66
C VAL A 225 15.60 1.15 -34.00
N LYS A 226 16.89 0.78 -33.93
CA LYS A 226 17.67 0.35 -35.10
C LYS A 226 17.36 -1.11 -35.44
N THR A 227 17.42 -1.46 -36.72
CA THR A 227 17.09 -2.80 -37.25
C THR A 227 18.12 -3.28 -38.28
N GLY A 228 18.20 -4.61 -38.43
CA GLY A 228 19.10 -5.31 -39.35
C GLY A 228 20.45 -5.69 -38.70
N LYS A 229 21.18 -6.64 -39.30
CA LYS A 229 22.45 -7.16 -38.78
C LYS A 229 23.47 -6.06 -38.47
N ARG A 230 23.57 -5.05 -39.35
CA ARG A 230 24.47 -3.89 -39.20
C ARG A 230 23.82 -2.67 -38.50
N GLN A 231 22.57 -2.77 -38.04
CA GLN A 231 21.86 -1.72 -37.30
C GLN A 231 21.79 -0.33 -37.99
N LYS A 232 21.82 -0.28 -39.33
CA LYS A 232 21.79 0.99 -40.09
C LYS A 232 20.37 1.56 -40.27
N LYS A 233 19.31 0.75 -40.14
CA LYS A 233 17.93 1.16 -40.43
C LYS A 233 17.21 1.64 -39.16
N ALA A 234 16.82 2.92 -39.10
CA ALA A 234 16.27 3.58 -37.89
C ALA A 234 14.82 4.08 -38.04
N TRP A 235 13.98 3.38 -38.82
CA TRP A 235 12.62 3.81 -39.16
C TRP A 235 11.59 3.53 -38.05
N LYS A 236 11.90 2.60 -37.12
CA LYS A 236 11.02 2.21 -36.01
C LYS A 236 11.17 3.13 -34.79
N ARG A 237 10.06 3.38 -34.10
CA ARG A 237 9.97 4.21 -32.91
C ARG A 237 9.29 3.44 -31.78
N MET A 238 9.94 3.32 -30.63
CA MET A 238 9.38 2.73 -29.43
C MET A 238 8.85 3.82 -28.52
N ILE A 239 7.62 3.66 -28.04
CA ILE A 239 7.02 4.58 -27.07
C ILE A 239 7.57 4.25 -25.68
N THR A 240 8.11 5.27 -25.01
CA THR A 240 8.68 5.19 -23.65
C THR A 240 7.67 5.57 -22.56
N LYS A 241 6.60 6.27 -22.94
CA LYS A 241 5.52 6.69 -22.04
C LYS A 241 4.47 5.60 -21.90
N VAL A 242 3.67 5.72 -20.84
CA VAL A 242 2.54 4.83 -20.57
C VAL A 242 1.50 4.95 -21.68
N THR A 243 0.93 3.82 -22.07
CA THR A 243 -0.08 3.73 -23.13
C THR A 243 -1.32 2.99 -22.65
N PHE A 244 -2.47 3.41 -23.12
CA PHE A 244 -3.69 2.63 -23.10
C PHE A 244 -3.89 1.98 -24.47
N VAL A 245 -4.29 0.73 -24.41
CA VAL A 245 -4.55 -0.09 -25.58
C VAL A 245 -5.86 -0.81 -25.28
N GLY A 246 -6.85 -0.65 -26.15
CA GLY A 246 -8.16 -1.28 -25.95
C GLY A 246 -8.10 -2.80 -26.00
N ASP A 247 -9.14 -3.45 -25.47
CA ASP A 247 -9.16 -4.90 -25.23
C ASP A 247 -9.03 -5.74 -26.52
N GLY A 248 -9.47 -5.21 -27.67
CA GLY A 248 -9.35 -5.85 -28.98
C GLY A 248 -8.01 -5.66 -29.69
N PHE A 249 -6.92 -5.31 -28.98
CA PHE A 249 -5.66 -5.00 -29.64
C PHE A 249 -4.83 -6.23 -30.03
N THR A 250 -4.71 -6.43 -31.33
CA THR A 250 -3.76 -7.36 -31.94
C THR A 250 -2.53 -6.60 -32.45
N ARG A 251 -1.33 -7.11 -32.18
CA ARG A 251 -0.09 -6.51 -32.70
C ARG A 251 -0.03 -6.67 -34.22
N LYS A 252 0.36 -5.60 -34.92
CA LYS A 252 0.64 -5.67 -36.36
C LYS A 252 1.92 -6.49 -36.60
N PRO A 253 2.06 -7.14 -37.77
CA PRO A 253 3.29 -7.86 -38.10
C PRO A 253 4.53 -6.94 -37.99
N PRO A 254 5.69 -7.43 -37.52
CA PRO A 254 6.86 -6.59 -37.24
C PRO A 254 7.37 -5.78 -38.43
N LYS A 255 7.08 -6.22 -39.66
CA LYS A 255 7.47 -5.50 -40.88
C LYS A 255 6.67 -4.21 -41.11
N TYR A 256 5.41 -4.16 -40.65
CA TYR A 256 4.50 -3.02 -40.83
C TYR A 256 4.34 -2.16 -39.57
N GLU A 257 4.82 -2.64 -38.41
CA GLU A 257 4.80 -1.88 -37.16
C GLU A 257 5.94 -0.85 -37.11
N ARG A 258 5.59 0.44 -37.26
CA ARG A 258 6.52 1.56 -37.06
C ARG A 258 6.56 2.04 -35.62
N PHE A 259 5.40 2.22 -34.99
CA PHE A 259 5.26 2.67 -33.60
C PHE A 259 5.04 1.46 -32.68
N ILE A 260 6.02 1.17 -31.84
CA ILE A 260 6.00 0.03 -30.91
C ILE A 260 5.50 0.49 -29.56
N ARG A 261 4.39 -0.11 -29.10
CA ARG A 261 3.84 0.06 -27.75
C ARG A 261 4.24 -1.14 -26.88
N PRO A 262 5.25 -1.06 -26.01
CA PRO A 262 5.70 -2.22 -25.23
C PRO A 262 4.64 -2.66 -24.22
N ALA A 263 4.50 -3.98 -23.99
CA ALA A 263 3.45 -4.52 -23.13
C ALA A 263 3.57 -4.07 -21.67
N GLY A 264 4.78 -3.93 -21.14
CA GLY A 264 5.02 -3.46 -19.78
C GLY A 264 4.60 -2.01 -19.51
N LEU A 265 4.32 -1.23 -20.54
CA LEU A 265 3.80 0.15 -20.43
C LEU A 265 2.32 0.24 -20.82
N ARG A 266 1.62 -0.89 -20.97
CA ARG A 266 0.19 -0.92 -21.29
C ARG A 266 -0.62 -1.05 -20.01
N PHE A 267 -1.33 0.01 -19.68
CA PHE A 267 -2.19 0.05 -18.50
C PHE A 267 -3.65 0.00 -18.94
N THR A 268 -4.46 -0.77 -18.22
CA THR A 268 -5.90 -0.93 -18.47
C THR A 268 -6.76 -0.27 -17.39
N LYS A 269 -6.18 0.03 -16.21
CA LYS A 269 -6.87 0.62 -15.06
C LYS A 269 -6.18 1.92 -14.62
N ALA A 270 -6.97 2.81 -14.02
CA ALA A 270 -6.51 4.04 -13.41
C ALA A 270 -7.02 4.17 -11.98
N HIS A 271 -6.24 4.82 -11.12
CA HIS A 271 -6.66 5.27 -9.80
C HIS A 271 -7.34 6.63 -9.96
N VAL A 272 -8.65 6.64 -9.78
CA VAL A 272 -9.52 7.77 -10.05
C VAL A 272 -10.04 8.33 -8.74
N THR A 273 -9.75 9.60 -8.47
CA THR A 273 -10.23 10.31 -7.28
C THR A 273 -11.49 11.10 -7.61
N HIS A 274 -12.54 10.93 -6.81
CA HIS A 274 -13.71 11.79 -6.88
C HIS A 274 -13.51 13.01 -5.96
N PRO A 275 -13.42 14.24 -6.49
CA PRO A 275 -13.09 15.43 -5.68
C PRO A 275 -14.16 15.68 -4.61
N GLU A 276 -15.42 15.44 -4.95
CA GLU A 276 -16.52 15.47 -4.00
C GLU A 276 -16.80 14.10 -3.37
N LEU A 277 -15.92 13.12 -3.30
CA LEU A 277 -16.10 12.05 -2.30
C LEU A 277 -14.91 11.98 -1.38
N LYS A 278 -13.76 12.54 -1.83
CA LYS A 278 -12.45 12.35 -1.21
C LYS A 278 -12.12 10.85 -1.09
N ALA A 279 -12.67 10.06 -1.99
CA ALA A 279 -12.46 8.62 -2.13
C ALA A 279 -11.83 8.34 -3.49
N THR A 280 -11.05 7.27 -3.52
CA THR A 280 -10.30 6.80 -4.70
C THR A 280 -10.81 5.45 -5.13
N PHE A 281 -10.98 5.26 -6.43
CA PHE A 281 -11.49 4.03 -7.05
C PHE A 281 -10.52 3.54 -8.11
N GLN A 282 -10.35 2.23 -8.24
CA GLN A 282 -9.51 1.64 -9.29
C GLN A 282 -10.38 1.25 -10.48
N LEU A 283 -10.63 2.21 -11.36
CA LEU A 283 -11.57 2.07 -12.47
C LEU A 283 -10.86 1.64 -13.74
N SER A 284 -11.55 0.87 -14.60
CA SER A 284 -11.03 0.53 -15.93
C SER A 284 -11.09 1.73 -16.88
N ILE A 285 -10.05 1.87 -17.69
CA ILE A 285 -9.97 2.88 -18.74
C ILE A 285 -10.74 2.34 -19.94
N ILE A 286 -11.66 3.15 -20.47
CA ILE A 286 -12.40 2.85 -21.71
C ILE A 286 -11.62 3.37 -22.92
N GLY A 287 -11.05 4.57 -22.79
CA GLY A 287 -10.33 5.21 -23.89
C GLY A 287 -9.57 6.46 -23.49
N VAL A 288 -8.70 6.90 -24.40
CA VAL A 288 -8.01 8.19 -24.29
C VAL A 288 -8.73 9.17 -25.22
N LYS A 289 -9.25 10.28 -24.68
CA LYS A 289 -9.99 11.27 -25.48
C LYS A 289 -9.12 12.42 -25.96
N LYS A 290 -8.24 12.93 -25.11
CA LYS A 290 -7.42 14.09 -25.47
C LYS A 290 -6.09 14.06 -24.73
N ASN A 291 -5.00 14.01 -25.48
CA ASN A 291 -3.68 14.33 -24.96
C ASN A 291 -3.39 15.84 -25.22
N PRO A 292 -2.90 16.60 -24.23
CA PRO A 292 -2.63 18.03 -24.40
C PRO A 292 -1.48 18.36 -25.35
N ASN A 293 -0.55 17.43 -25.60
CA ASN A 293 0.63 17.70 -26.42
C ASN A 293 0.37 17.54 -27.92
N SER A 294 -0.34 16.49 -28.34
CA SER A 294 -0.65 16.25 -29.75
C SER A 294 -1.83 15.30 -29.93
N THR A 295 -2.52 15.43 -31.07
CA THR A 295 -3.58 14.50 -31.48
C THR A 295 -3.05 13.11 -31.81
N LEU A 296 -1.81 13.02 -32.34
CA LEU A 296 -1.13 11.75 -32.62
C LEU A 296 -0.99 10.91 -31.34
N TYR A 297 -0.67 11.53 -30.21
CA TYR A 297 -0.58 10.85 -28.92
C TYR A 297 -1.92 10.31 -28.44
N THR A 298 -3.02 11.02 -28.71
CA THR A 298 -4.37 10.52 -28.47
C THR A 298 -4.65 9.25 -29.27
N SER A 299 -4.33 9.23 -30.58
CA SER A 299 -4.53 8.05 -31.44
C SER A 299 -3.65 6.86 -31.05
N LEU A 300 -2.42 7.11 -30.60
CA LEU A 300 -1.54 6.07 -30.08
C LEU A 300 -1.92 5.61 -28.66
N GLY A 301 -2.83 6.32 -27.99
CA GLY A 301 -3.25 6.05 -26.62
C GLY A 301 -2.18 6.40 -25.59
N VAL A 302 -1.28 7.35 -25.87
CA VAL A 302 -0.24 7.77 -24.92
C VAL A 302 -0.86 8.58 -23.80
N ILE A 303 -0.59 8.15 -22.56
CA ILE A 303 -1.06 8.78 -21.33
C ILE A 303 0.10 9.52 -20.69
N THR A 304 -0.02 10.83 -20.66
CA THR A 304 0.89 11.78 -20.01
C THR A 304 0.12 12.64 -19.02
N LYS A 305 0.81 13.43 -18.20
CA LYS A 305 0.14 14.40 -17.33
C LYS A 305 -0.84 15.28 -18.09
N GLY A 306 -2.02 15.48 -17.52
CA GLY A 306 -3.15 16.24 -18.08
C GLY A 306 -3.89 15.59 -19.24
N THR A 307 -3.56 14.34 -19.59
CA THR A 307 -4.36 13.57 -20.56
C THR A 307 -5.76 13.35 -20.01
N ILE A 308 -6.77 13.56 -20.85
CA ILE A 308 -8.16 13.28 -20.55
C ILE A 308 -8.47 11.86 -21.01
N ILE A 309 -8.85 11.02 -20.05
CA ILE A 309 -9.22 9.63 -20.25
C ILE A 309 -10.70 9.46 -19.94
N GLU A 310 -11.32 8.51 -20.60
CA GLU A 310 -12.66 8.02 -20.29
C GLU A 310 -12.50 6.78 -19.41
N VAL A 311 -13.15 6.79 -18.26
CA VAL A 311 -13.08 5.73 -17.26
C VAL A 311 -14.47 5.19 -16.97
N ASN A 312 -14.55 3.88 -16.74
CA ASN A 312 -15.79 3.22 -16.39
C ASN A 312 -16.19 3.58 -14.96
N VAL A 313 -17.36 4.19 -14.78
CA VAL A 313 -17.89 4.62 -13.48
C VAL A 313 -19.09 3.79 -13.01
N SER A 314 -19.30 2.60 -13.58
CA SER A 314 -20.38 1.69 -13.17
C SER A 314 -20.33 1.36 -11.67
N GLU A 315 -19.13 1.23 -11.09
CA GLU A 315 -18.92 0.98 -9.66
C GLU A 315 -19.37 2.15 -8.76
N LEU A 316 -19.48 3.37 -9.29
CA LEU A 316 -19.92 4.54 -8.54
C LEU A 316 -21.44 4.67 -8.49
N GLY A 317 -22.18 3.91 -9.30
CA GLY A 317 -23.65 3.97 -9.34
C GLY A 317 -24.20 5.35 -9.69
N LEU A 318 -23.49 6.12 -10.53
CA LEU A 318 -23.96 7.46 -10.93
C LEU A 318 -25.19 7.33 -11.84
N VAL A 319 -26.26 8.04 -11.50
CA VAL A 319 -27.52 8.04 -12.26
C VAL A 319 -27.85 9.48 -12.67
N THR A 320 -28.28 9.65 -13.91
CA THR A 320 -28.80 10.93 -14.40
C THR A 320 -30.16 11.23 -13.80
N THR A 321 -30.63 12.49 -13.86
CA THR A 321 -31.99 12.85 -13.40
C THR A 321 -33.10 12.07 -14.11
N THR A 322 -32.80 11.50 -15.28
CA THR A 322 -33.72 10.69 -16.10
C THR A 322 -33.69 9.20 -15.71
N GLY A 323 -32.93 8.81 -14.69
CA GLY A 323 -32.83 7.41 -14.26
C GLY A 323 -31.87 6.54 -15.08
N LYS A 324 -31.23 7.08 -16.14
CA LYS A 324 -30.21 6.36 -16.90
C LYS A 324 -28.90 6.28 -16.12
N VAL A 325 -28.34 5.07 -16.03
CA VAL A 325 -27.05 4.80 -15.38
C VAL A 325 -25.91 5.34 -16.24
N VAL A 326 -25.01 6.10 -15.62
CA VAL A 326 -23.78 6.59 -16.24
C VAL A 326 -22.70 5.53 -16.06
N TRP A 327 -22.17 5.03 -17.17
CA TRP A 327 -21.10 4.03 -17.16
C TRP A 327 -19.75 4.61 -17.61
N GLY A 328 -19.72 5.78 -18.27
CA GLY A 328 -18.48 6.44 -18.69
C GLY A 328 -18.42 7.88 -18.20
N LYS A 329 -17.27 8.28 -17.63
CA LYS A 329 -17.02 9.68 -17.26
C LYS A 329 -15.58 10.07 -17.59
N TYR A 330 -15.37 11.36 -17.84
CA TYR A 330 -14.02 11.88 -18.10
C TYR A 330 -13.25 12.09 -16.80
N ALA A 331 -11.99 11.70 -16.82
CA ALA A 331 -11.02 11.97 -15.78
C ALA A 331 -9.76 12.60 -16.40
N GLN A 332 -9.11 13.46 -15.64
CA GLN A 332 -7.85 14.06 -16.02
C GLN A 332 -6.72 13.45 -15.21
N VAL A 333 -5.69 12.96 -15.90
CA VAL A 333 -4.47 12.41 -15.29
C VAL A 333 -3.66 13.52 -14.63
N THR A 334 -3.26 13.35 -13.38
CA THR A 334 -2.59 14.38 -12.58
C THR A 334 -1.10 14.14 -12.39
N ASN A 335 -0.65 12.89 -12.42
CA ASN A 335 0.75 12.51 -12.24
C ASN A 335 1.48 12.25 -13.58
N ASN A 336 2.77 11.90 -13.48
CA ASN A 336 3.58 11.42 -14.60
C ASN A 336 3.70 9.89 -14.49
N PRO A 337 2.82 9.13 -15.16
CA PRO A 337 2.68 7.69 -14.91
C PRO A 337 3.93 6.87 -15.24
N GLU A 338 4.82 7.38 -16.09
CA GLU A 338 6.10 6.75 -16.45
C GLU A 338 7.10 6.64 -15.28
N ASN A 339 6.99 7.52 -14.28
CA ASN A 339 7.91 7.52 -13.13
C ASN A 339 7.36 6.70 -11.95
N ASP A 340 6.04 6.68 -11.79
CA ASP A 340 5.37 6.11 -10.62
C ASP A 340 4.89 4.68 -10.86
N GLY A 341 4.63 4.29 -12.13
CA GLY A 341 4.01 3.01 -12.46
C GLY A 341 2.51 2.94 -12.13
N CYS A 342 1.87 4.08 -11.84
CA CYS A 342 0.45 4.20 -11.57
C CYS A 342 -0.15 5.35 -12.39
N ILE A 343 -1.40 5.20 -12.84
CA ILE A 343 -2.16 6.30 -13.47
C ILE A 343 -3.07 6.91 -12.40
N ASN A 344 -2.69 8.06 -11.88
CA ASN A 344 -3.52 8.82 -10.94
C ASN A 344 -4.29 9.89 -11.70
N SER A 345 -5.60 9.94 -11.48
CA SER A 345 -6.49 10.86 -12.18
C SER A 345 -7.58 11.40 -11.26
N VAL A 346 -8.17 12.52 -11.66
CA VAL A 346 -9.28 13.18 -10.97
C VAL A 346 -10.47 13.21 -11.90
N LEU A 347 -11.66 12.82 -11.41
CA LEU A 347 -12.90 12.91 -12.19
C LEU A 347 -13.25 14.37 -12.48
N LEU A 348 -13.65 14.61 -13.72
CA LEU A 348 -14.23 15.87 -14.16
C LEU A 348 -15.74 15.82 -13.87
N VAL A 349 -16.18 16.50 -12.81
CA VAL A 349 -17.54 16.35 -12.25
C VAL A 349 -18.59 17.26 -12.86
#